data_AF-A0A644ZYZ9-F1
#
_entry.id   AF-A0A644ZYZ9-F1
#
_cell.length_a   1.000
_cell.length_b   1.000
_cell.length_c   1.000
_cell.angle_alpha   90.00
_cell.angle_beta   90.00
_cell.angle_gamma   90.00
#
_symmetry.space_group_name_H-M   'P 1'
#
loop_
_entity.id
_entity.type
_entity.pdbx_description
1 polymer ?
#
loop_
_entity_poly.entity_id
_entity_poly.type
_entity_poly.pdbx_seq_one_letter_code
_entity_poly.pdbx_strand_id
1 'polypeptide(L)'
;MKKKTLVIIMLLTMVAPFVLYSCLDRIRDYIPFTGPDKKSVEHFEEAFNEQMAQYGMSIDVSSVSWPYDEYSLYKSVPIQCEDGSVITCTYYPTGKSRKSQIEAIEFEQLLNSKESQTIYIVPLMEFILQEFEAPMLEDKDKAFDAWDAVSYNEAIRYCQTFVAGKQKKFEFYVSSQDHDDSPVTLTRETGEEKSIKIRIYIFSSYRSW
;
A
#
# COMPACT_ATOMS: atom_id res chain seq x y z
N MET A 1 39.34 -44.21 14.83
CA MET A 1 39.08 -42.76 14.65
C MET A 1 39.62 -42.00 15.85
N LYS A 2 40.44 -40.96 15.62
CA LYS A 2 41.22 -40.28 16.67
C LYS A 2 40.27 -39.43 17.54
N LYS A 3 40.41 -39.47 18.87
CA LYS A 3 39.56 -38.72 19.85
C LYS A 3 39.23 -37.28 19.43
N LYS A 4 40.14 -36.60 18.74
CA LYS A 4 39.95 -35.26 18.15
C LYS A 4 38.75 -35.17 17.20
N THR A 5 38.54 -36.17 16.34
CA THR A 5 37.41 -36.21 15.39
C THR A 5 36.07 -36.31 16.13
N LEU A 6 36.02 -37.09 17.22
CA LEU A 6 34.80 -37.26 18.03
C LEU A 6 34.43 -35.96 18.76
N VAL A 7 35.43 -35.27 19.32
CA VAL A 7 35.23 -33.97 20.00
C VAL A 7 34.76 -32.91 19.01
N ILE A 8 35.33 -32.86 17.81
CA ILE A 8 34.90 -31.91 16.76
C ILE A 8 33.45 -32.18 16.36
N ILE A 9 33.07 -33.44 16.14
CA ILE A 9 31.69 -33.81 15.80
C ILE A 9 30.75 -33.41 16.93
N MET A 10 31.10 -33.71 18.18
CA MET A 10 30.26 -33.41 19.35
C MET A 10 30.08 -31.89 19.56
N LEU A 11 31.15 -31.11 19.34
CA LEU A 11 31.11 -29.65 19.42
C LEU A 11 30.28 -29.03 18.27
N LEU A 12 30.42 -29.56 17.05
CA LEU A 12 29.57 -29.17 15.92
C LEU A 12 28.10 -29.45 16.20
N THR A 13 27.76 -30.63 16.72
CA THR A 13 26.36 -30.98 17.01
C THR A 13 25.75 -30.17 18.15
N MET A 14 26.56 -29.61 19.06
CA MET A 14 26.06 -28.78 20.16
C MET A 14 25.97 -27.28 19.80
N VAL A 15 26.94 -26.77 19.03
CA VAL A 15 27.03 -25.33 18.70
C VAL A 15 26.28 -24.99 17.41
N ALA A 16 26.28 -25.87 16.41
CA ALA A 16 25.60 -25.61 15.15
C ALA A 16 24.09 -25.36 15.29
N PRO A 17 23.33 -26.06 16.17
CA PRO A 17 21.91 -25.75 16.37
C PRO A 17 21.67 -24.34 16.91
N PHE A 18 22.54 -23.84 17.79
CA PHE A 18 22.44 -22.48 18.32
C PHE A 18 22.78 -21.42 17.27
N VAL A 19 23.83 -21.64 16.48
CA VAL A 19 24.19 -20.73 15.37
C VAL A 19 23.11 -20.75 14.30
N LEU A 20 22.58 -21.93 13.94
CA LEU A 20 21.47 -22.07 13.00
C LEU A 20 20.20 -21.40 13.54
N TYR A 21 19.87 -21.55 14.81
CA TYR A 21 18.71 -20.89 15.43
C TYR A 21 18.86 -19.36 15.40
N SER A 22 20.03 -18.82 15.77
CA SER A 22 20.30 -17.38 15.67
C SER A 22 20.31 -16.87 14.23
N CYS A 23 20.74 -17.68 13.27
CA CYS A 23 20.62 -17.38 11.85
C CYS A 23 19.16 -17.46 11.37
N LEU A 24 18.36 -18.40 11.87
CA LEU A 24 16.94 -18.52 11.54
C LEU A 24 16.13 -17.34 12.07
N ASP A 25 16.42 -16.83 13.27
CA ASP A 25 15.79 -15.59 13.77
C ASP A 25 16.18 -14.37 12.92
N ARG A 26 17.46 -14.27 12.50
CA ARG A 26 17.90 -13.23 11.56
C ARG A 26 17.30 -13.38 10.16
N ILE A 27 17.08 -14.61 9.71
CA ILE A 27 16.41 -14.91 8.43
C ILE A 27 14.91 -14.66 8.57
N ARG A 28 14.30 -14.88 9.75
CA ARG A 28 12.89 -14.57 10.01
C ARG A 28 12.62 -13.07 9.89
N ASP A 29 13.59 -12.22 10.22
CA ASP A 29 13.56 -10.78 9.93
C ASP A 29 13.79 -10.44 8.45
N TYR A 30 14.26 -11.40 7.64
CA TYR A 30 14.54 -11.30 6.20
C TYR A 30 13.50 -12.03 5.32
N ILE A 31 12.61 -12.84 5.91
CA ILE A 31 11.47 -13.44 5.21
C ILE A 31 10.49 -12.28 4.99
N PRO A 32 10.28 -11.83 3.74
CA PRO A 32 9.30 -10.80 3.45
C PRO A 32 7.94 -11.29 3.95
N PHE A 33 7.13 -10.41 4.54
CA PHE A 33 5.77 -10.79 4.92
C PHE A 33 4.98 -11.07 3.63
N THR A 34 4.75 -12.35 3.31
CA THR A 34 4.37 -12.84 1.98
C THR A 34 2.87 -12.77 1.66
N GLY A 35 2.14 -11.79 2.21
CA GLY A 35 0.72 -11.55 1.87
C GLY A 35 0.55 -10.16 1.24
N PRO A 36 -0.24 -10.01 0.17
CA PRO A 36 -0.52 -8.70 -0.42
C PRO A 36 -1.11 -7.71 0.60
N ASP A 37 -1.88 -8.21 1.58
CA ASP A 37 -2.43 -7.49 2.72
C ASP A 37 -1.38 -7.01 3.73
N LYS A 38 -0.17 -7.58 3.79
CA LYS A 38 0.76 -7.35 4.92
C LYS A 38 1.93 -6.42 4.58
N LYS A 39 1.80 -5.59 3.54
CA LYS A 39 2.88 -4.71 3.11
C LYS A 39 3.15 -3.62 4.16
N SER A 40 4.43 -3.44 4.47
CA SER A 40 4.89 -2.27 5.21
C SER A 40 4.98 -1.05 4.28
N VAL A 41 5.05 0.14 4.87
CA VAL A 41 5.26 1.40 4.13
C VAL A 41 6.51 1.33 3.24
N GLU A 42 7.59 0.71 3.71
CA GLU A 42 8.85 0.59 2.97
C GLU A 42 8.67 -0.24 1.67
N HIS A 43 8.04 -1.41 1.75
CA HIS A 43 7.78 -2.24 0.57
C HIS A 43 6.82 -1.57 -0.41
N PHE A 44 5.83 -0.82 0.10
CA PHE A 44 4.93 -0.05 -0.73
C PHE A 44 5.67 1.07 -1.48
N GLU A 45 6.52 1.83 -0.78
CA GLU A 45 7.29 2.94 -1.37
C GLU A 45 8.25 2.43 -2.46
N GLU A 46 8.87 1.27 -2.26
CA GLU A 46 9.70 0.60 -3.29
C GLU A 46 8.89 0.21 -4.53
N ALA A 47 7.75 -0.48 -4.35
CA ALA A 47 6.89 -0.88 -5.45
C ALA A 47 6.29 0.32 -6.20
N PHE A 48 5.94 1.38 -5.46
CA PHE A 48 5.46 2.63 -6.03
C PHE A 48 6.52 3.25 -6.95
N ASN A 49 7.76 3.36 -6.48
CA ASN A 49 8.85 3.93 -7.26
C ASN A 49 9.18 3.13 -8.52
N GLU A 50 9.06 1.80 -8.47
CA GLU A 50 9.26 0.97 -9.66
C GLU A 50 8.13 1.13 -10.68
N GLN A 51 6.88 1.02 -10.24
CA GLN A 51 5.73 0.95 -11.14
C GLN A 51 5.23 2.32 -11.60
N MET A 52 5.36 3.35 -10.76
CA MET A 52 4.84 4.69 -11.06
C MET A 52 5.87 5.58 -11.75
N ALA A 53 7.12 5.12 -11.90
CA ALA A 53 8.13 5.78 -12.72
C ALA A 53 7.67 6.00 -14.18
N GLN A 54 6.88 5.08 -14.74
CA GLN A 54 6.31 5.23 -16.09
C GLN A 54 5.37 6.44 -16.23
N TYR A 55 4.85 6.94 -15.11
CA TYR A 55 4.00 8.12 -15.02
C TYR A 55 4.77 9.36 -14.56
N GLY A 56 6.11 9.28 -14.45
CA GLY A 56 6.97 10.36 -13.94
C GLY A 56 6.76 10.64 -12.46
N MET A 57 6.35 9.64 -11.67
CA MET A 57 6.09 9.77 -10.24
C MET A 57 7.10 8.99 -9.39
N SER A 58 7.54 9.58 -8.29
CA SER A 58 8.34 8.88 -7.26
C SER A 58 8.09 9.43 -5.86
N ILE A 59 8.35 8.61 -4.85
CA ILE A 59 8.34 8.94 -3.43
C ILE A 59 9.77 8.91 -2.93
N ASP A 60 10.20 10.01 -2.31
CA ASP A 60 11.47 10.01 -1.58
C ASP A 60 11.31 9.30 -0.24
N VAL A 61 11.65 8.01 -0.25
CA VAL A 61 11.64 7.07 0.89
C VAL A 61 12.39 7.62 2.13
N SER A 62 13.36 8.52 1.91
CA SER A 62 14.22 9.08 2.95
C SER A 62 13.76 10.45 3.49
N SER A 63 12.79 11.09 2.82
CA SER A 63 12.50 12.52 3.04
C SER A 63 11.71 12.85 4.29
N VAL A 64 10.94 11.91 4.86
CA VAL A 64 10.04 12.20 5.98
C VAL A 64 10.17 11.18 7.10
N SER A 65 10.68 11.62 8.26
CA SER A 65 10.60 10.86 9.50
C SER A 65 9.15 10.70 9.93
N TRP A 66 8.78 9.54 10.49
CA TRP A 66 7.50 9.35 11.18
C TRP A 66 7.22 10.53 12.11
N PRO A 67 6.02 11.14 12.07
CA PRO A 67 5.71 12.24 12.97
C PRO A 67 5.95 11.78 14.42
N TYR A 68 6.73 12.57 15.15
CA TYR A 68 7.08 12.35 16.56
C TYR A 68 5.90 12.61 17.51
N ASP A 69 4.67 12.63 17.01
CA ASP A 69 3.48 12.86 17.82
C ASP A 69 2.98 11.51 18.36
N GLU A 70 2.88 11.42 19.69
CA GLU A 70 2.43 10.23 20.40
C GLU A 70 1.00 9.82 20.00
N TYR A 71 0.19 10.76 19.48
CA TYR A 71 -1.24 10.61 19.25
C TYR A 71 -1.66 10.37 17.80
N SER A 72 -0.77 10.53 16.81
CA SER A 72 -1.09 10.32 15.39
C SER A 72 -0.39 9.08 14.82
N LEU A 73 -1.21 8.16 14.29
CA LEU A 73 -0.76 7.00 13.51
C LEU A 73 -0.98 7.28 12.02
N TYR A 74 -0.23 8.24 11.48
CA TYR A 74 -0.15 8.44 10.04
C TYR A 74 1.23 8.94 9.62
N LYS A 75 1.58 8.75 8.35
CA LYS A 75 2.79 9.32 7.72
C LYS A 75 2.38 9.89 6.36
N SER A 76 2.60 11.19 6.16
CA SER A 76 2.37 11.83 4.86
C SER A 76 3.70 12.11 4.17
N VAL A 77 3.80 11.74 2.90
CA VAL A 77 4.97 11.93 2.05
C VAL A 77 4.58 12.62 0.74
N PRO A 78 5.34 13.61 0.27
CA PRO A 78 5.11 14.18 -1.05
C PRO A 78 5.52 13.19 -2.15
N ILE A 79 4.76 13.15 -3.23
CA ILE A 79 5.11 12.46 -4.47
C ILE A 79 5.72 13.48 -5.42
N GLN A 80 6.94 13.22 -5.85
CA GLN A 80 7.62 13.99 -6.87
C GLN A 80 7.05 13.62 -8.23
N CYS A 81 6.41 14.59 -8.90
CA CYS A 81 5.84 14.41 -10.24
C CYS A 81 6.62 15.27 -11.24
N GLU A 82 7.10 14.67 -12.33
CA GLU A 82 7.86 15.37 -13.38
C GLU A 82 7.06 16.48 -14.08
N ASP A 83 5.73 16.32 -14.15
CA ASP A 83 4.81 17.31 -14.74
C ASP A 83 4.51 18.50 -13.81
N GLY A 84 5.07 18.50 -12.60
CA GLY A 84 4.85 19.53 -11.58
C GLY A 84 3.54 19.38 -10.80
N SER A 85 2.81 18.28 -10.98
CA SER A 85 1.64 17.95 -10.15
C SER A 85 2.04 17.81 -8.68
N VAL A 86 1.20 18.34 -7.79
CA VAL A 86 1.43 18.26 -6.34
C VAL A 86 0.53 17.17 -5.78
N ILE A 87 1.12 16.03 -5.46
CA ILE A 87 0.42 14.88 -4.88
C ILE A 87 1.06 14.53 -3.53
N THR A 88 0.22 14.25 -2.55
CA THR A 88 0.64 13.76 -1.23
C THR A 88 0.07 12.36 -1.02
N CYS A 89 0.92 11.43 -0.60
CA CYS A 89 0.52 10.10 -0.15
C CYS A 89 0.50 10.08 1.39
N THR A 90 -0.61 9.67 1.99
CA THR A 90 -0.74 9.50 3.43
C THR A 90 -1.02 8.03 3.76
N TYR A 91 -0.14 7.46 4.58
CA TYR A 91 -0.25 6.11 5.13
C TYR A 91 -0.91 6.15 6.49
N TYR A 92 -1.83 5.22 6.75
CA TYR A 92 -2.42 4.97 8.06
C TYR A 92 -2.03 3.56 8.52
N PRO A 93 -0.93 3.38 9.26
CA PRO A 93 -0.49 2.07 9.69
C PRO A 93 -1.17 1.61 11.00
N THR A 94 -1.16 0.29 11.24
CA THR A 94 -1.59 -0.34 12.50
C THR A 94 -0.72 0.04 13.71
N GLY A 95 0.44 0.68 13.51
CA GLY A 95 1.37 1.06 14.57
C GLY A 95 2.59 1.83 14.07
N LYS A 96 3.50 2.17 14.99
CA LYS A 96 4.71 2.99 14.74
C LYS A 96 5.95 2.19 14.34
N SER A 97 5.81 0.87 14.19
CA SER A 97 6.93 0.01 13.82
C SER A 97 7.14 0.07 12.31
N ARG A 98 8.38 -0.07 11.85
CA ARG A 98 8.66 -0.29 10.41
C ARG A 98 7.99 -1.55 9.85
N LYS A 99 7.61 -2.47 10.73
CA LYS A 99 6.87 -3.71 10.40
C LYS A 99 5.35 -3.53 10.49
N SER A 100 4.85 -2.35 10.84
CA SER A 100 3.42 -2.09 10.90
C SER A 100 2.81 -2.13 9.50
N GLN A 101 1.65 -2.77 9.43
CA GLN A 101 0.88 -2.93 8.20
C GLN A 101 0.14 -1.64 7.90
N ILE A 102 -0.14 -1.40 6.63
CA ILE A 102 -0.95 -0.28 6.19
C ILE A 102 -2.43 -0.68 6.30
N GLU A 103 -3.22 0.07 7.08
CA GLU A 103 -4.68 -0.11 7.17
C GLU A 103 -5.40 0.67 6.08
N ALA A 104 -4.91 1.87 5.77
CA ALA A 104 -5.45 2.71 4.72
C ALA A 104 -4.35 3.54 4.03
N ILE A 105 -4.62 3.88 2.78
CA ILE A 105 -3.79 4.77 1.95
C ILE A 105 -4.69 5.86 1.41
N GLU A 106 -4.22 7.10 1.48
CA GLU A 106 -4.85 8.23 0.83
C GLU A 106 -3.86 8.93 -0.10
N PHE A 107 -4.29 9.20 -1.32
CA PHE A 107 -3.62 10.09 -2.23
C PHE A 107 -4.45 11.36 -2.38
N GLU A 108 -3.83 12.51 -2.18
CA GLU A 108 -4.42 13.83 -2.41
C GLU A 108 -3.61 14.56 -3.48
N GLN A 109 -4.28 14.95 -4.56
CA GLN A 109 -3.72 15.80 -5.61
C GLN A 109 -4.32 17.20 -5.51
N LEU A 110 -3.47 18.21 -5.36
CA LEU A 110 -3.89 19.60 -5.46
C LEU A 110 -4.20 19.94 -6.91
N LEU A 111 -5.30 20.65 -7.12
CA LEU A 111 -5.80 21.04 -8.41
C LEU A 111 -5.54 22.53 -8.65
N ASN A 112 -4.61 22.81 -9.55
CA ASN A 112 -4.36 24.15 -10.02
C ASN A 112 -5.47 24.64 -10.94
N SER A 113 -5.75 25.94 -10.89
CA SER A 113 -6.82 26.60 -11.66
C SER A 113 -6.36 27.08 -13.04
N LYS A 114 -5.08 26.92 -13.37
CA LYS A 114 -4.47 27.32 -14.62
C LYS A 114 -3.94 26.07 -15.31
N GLU A 115 -4.42 25.85 -16.54
CA GLU A 115 -4.12 24.73 -17.45
C GLU A 115 -4.83 23.40 -17.17
N SER A 116 -4.88 22.57 -18.23
CA SER A 116 -5.34 21.19 -18.13
C SER A 116 -4.26 20.36 -17.44
N GLN A 117 -4.37 20.20 -16.13
CA GLN A 117 -3.51 19.28 -15.38
C GLN A 117 -3.96 17.83 -15.57
N THR A 118 -3.00 16.91 -15.60
CA THR A 118 -3.27 15.48 -15.55
C THR A 118 -3.79 15.13 -14.15
N ILE A 119 -4.87 14.34 -14.07
CA ILE A 119 -5.39 13.86 -12.78
C ILE A 119 -5.02 12.38 -12.63
N TYR A 120 -4.26 12.06 -11.60
CA TYR A 120 -3.63 10.74 -11.43
C TYR A 120 -4.45 9.73 -10.61
N ILE A 121 -5.70 10.04 -10.26
CA ILE A 121 -6.57 9.15 -9.46
C ILE A 121 -6.70 7.75 -10.08
N VAL A 122 -6.83 7.66 -11.41
CA VAL A 122 -6.95 6.37 -12.12
C VAL A 122 -5.67 5.52 -12.00
N PRO A 123 -4.48 5.99 -12.42
CA PRO A 123 -3.27 5.20 -12.30
C PRO A 123 -2.90 4.88 -10.85
N LEU A 124 -3.22 5.76 -9.89
CA LEU A 124 -3.03 5.47 -8.46
C LEU A 124 -3.94 4.35 -7.96
N MET A 125 -5.19 4.28 -8.46
CA MET A 125 -6.09 3.17 -8.15
C MET A 125 -5.61 1.86 -8.77
N GLU A 126 -5.17 1.88 -10.02
CA GLU A 126 -4.63 0.70 -10.70
C GLU A 126 -3.44 0.12 -9.93
N PHE A 127 -2.54 0.98 -9.46
CA PHE A 127 -1.40 0.61 -8.63
C PHE A 127 -1.84 -0.02 -7.30
N ILE A 128 -2.76 0.60 -6.57
CA ILE A 128 -3.30 0.05 -5.32
C ILE A 128 -3.85 -1.36 -5.54
N LEU A 129 -4.70 -1.54 -6.56
CA LEU A 129 -5.32 -2.83 -6.85
C LEU A 129 -4.28 -3.88 -7.24
N GLN A 130 -3.25 -3.50 -7.99
CA GLN A 130 -2.15 -4.40 -8.31
C GLN A 130 -1.37 -4.84 -7.07
N GLU A 131 -1.14 -3.91 -6.13
CA GLU A 131 -0.31 -4.20 -4.97
C GLU A 131 -1.04 -4.95 -3.86
N PHE A 132 -2.32 -4.66 -3.63
CA PHE A 132 -3.08 -5.20 -2.50
C PHE A 132 -4.16 -6.19 -2.90
N GLU A 133 -4.64 -6.11 -4.15
CA GLU A 133 -5.76 -6.93 -4.65
C GLU A 133 -5.35 -7.70 -5.91
N ALA A 134 -4.10 -8.20 -5.93
CA ALA A 134 -3.50 -8.90 -7.08
C ALA A 134 -4.40 -9.98 -7.74
N PRO A 135 -5.22 -10.76 -7.01
CA PRO A 135 -6.18 -11.70 -7.63
C PRO A 135 -7.19 -11.06 -8.58
N MET A 136 -7.52 -9.78 -8.40
CA MET A 136 -8.40 -9.03 -9.30
C MET A 136 -7.78 -8.78 -10.68
N LEU A 137 -6.46 -8.96 -10.84
CA LEU A 137 -5.77 -8.83 -12.12
C LEU A 137 -5.88 -10.07 -13.01
N GLU A 138 -6.18 -11.24 -12.44
CA GLU A 138 -6.30 -12.50 -13.18
C GLU A 138 -7.60 -12.53 -14.01
N ASP A 139 -8.69 -12.01 -13.43
CA ASP A 139 -9.96 -11.81 -14.12
C ASP A 139 -10.54 -10.44 -13.71
N LYS A 140 -10.31 -9.44 -14.56
CA LYS A 140 -10.65 -8.03 -14.27
C LYS A 140 -12.15 -7.74 -14.26
N ASP A 141 -12.98 -8.67 -14.74
CA ASP A 141 -14.44 -8.55 -14.75
C ASP A 141 -15.10 -9.34 -13.63
N LYS A 142 -14.35 -10.21 -12.94
CA LYS A 142 -14.84 -10.94 -11.79
C LYS A 142 -15.01 -10.01 -10.59
N ALA A 143 -16.21 -10.00 -10.04
CA ALA A 143 -16.46 -9.52 -8.69
C ALA A 143 -16.24 -10.69 -7.71
N PHE A 144 -15.58 -10.43 -6.59
CA PHE A 144 -15.38 -11.40 -5.52
C PHE A 144 -16.55 -11.34 -4.53
N ASP A 145 -16.70 -12.40 -3.71
CA ASP A 145 -17.95 -12.76 -3.02
C ASP A 145 -18.22 -11.85 -1.81
N ALA A 146 -18.48 -10.59 -2.10
CA ALA A 146 -18.95 -9.60 -1.16
C ALA A 146 -20.05 -8.78 -1.84
N TRP A 147 -21.18 -8.69 -1.14
CA TRP A 147 -22.48 -8.25 -1.66
C TRP A 147 -22.48 -6.93 -2.44
N ASP A 148 -21.56 -6.02 -2.13
CA ASP A 148 -21.46 -4.68 -2.74
C ASP A 148 -20.10 -4.42 -3.43
N ALA A 149 -19.22 -5.42 -3.53
CA ALA A 149 -17.91 -5.28 -4.17
C ALA A 149 -18.01 -5.25 -5.70
N VAL A 150 -17.23 -4.37 -6.32
CA VAL A 150 -17.13 -4.24 -7.77
C VAL A 150 -15.87 -4.87 -8.32
N SER A 151 -15.89 -5.23 -9.61
CA SER A 151 -14.72 -5.76 -10.31
C SER A 151 -13.65 -4.69 -10.52
N TYR A 152 -12.44 -5.13 -10.93
CA TYR A 152 -11.33 -4.22 -11.25
C TYR A 152 -11.75 -3.19 -12.30
N ASN A 153 -12.34 -3.64 -13.41
CA ASN A 153 -12.73 -2.75 -14.51
C ASN A 153 -13.83 -1.76 -14.07
N GLU A 154 -14.72 -2.19 -13.21
CA GLU A 154 -15.78 -1.33 -12.68
C GLU A 154 -15.24 -0.27 -11.70
N ALA A 155 -14.31 -0.64 -10.82
CA ALA A 155 -13.58 0.31 -9.96
C ALA A 155 -12.85 1.38 -10.80
N ILE A 156 -12.14 0.98 -11.85
CA ILE A 156 -11.44 1.92 -12.75
C ILE A 156 -12.45 2.83 -13.47
N ARG A 157 -13.56 2.29 -13.96
CA ARG A 157 -14.64 3.06 -14.60
C ARG A 157 -15.25 4.08 -13.64
N TYR A 158 -15.42 3.73 -12.36
CA TYR A 158 -15.90 4.64 -11.33
C TYR A 158 -14.93 5.79 -11.07
N CYS A 159 -13.62 5.51 -10.95
CA CYS A 159 -12.59 6.54 -10.86
C CYS A 159 -12.62 7.48 -12.08
N GLN A 160 -12.68 6.95 -13.30
CA GLN A 160 -12.77 7.75 -14.53
C GLN A 160 -14.01 8.65 -14.55
N THR A 161 -15.17 8.09 -14.18
CA THR A 161 -16.44 8.82 -14.13
C THR A 161 -16.39 9.95 -13.11
N PHE A 162 -15.80 9.71 -11.93
CA PHE A 162 -15.64 10.71 -10.88
C PHE A 162 -14.67 11.84 -11.28
N VAL A 163 -13.55 11.49 -11.93
CA VAL A 163 -12.57 12.46 -12.44
C VAL A 163 -13.19 13.37 -13.49
N ALA A 164 -13.96 12.81 -14.44
CA ALA A 164 -14.66 13.56 -15.48
C ALA A 164 -15.90 14.33 -14.96
N GLY A 165 -16.47 13.87 -13.85
CA GLY A 165 -17.68 14.40 -13.24
C GLY A 165 -17.45 15.61 -12.33
N LYS A 166 -18.56 16.08 -11.74
CA LYS A 166 -18.60 17.19 -10.75
C LYS A 166 -19.03 16.73 -9.35
N GLN A 167 -19.06 15.42 -9.11
CA GLN A 167 -19.44 14.85 -7.82
C GLN A 167 -18.44 15.29 -6.74
N LYS A 168 -18.94 15.57 -5.54
CA LYS A 168 -18.09 15.94 -4.39
C LYS A 168 -17.52 14.73 -3.66
N LYS A 169 -18.32 13.67 -3.55
CA LYS A 169 -17.93 12.42 -2.89
C LYS A 169 -18.54 11.25 -3.66
N PHE A 170 -17.80 10.16 -3.77
CA PHE A 170 -18.28 8.88 -4.28
C PHE A 170 -17.61 7.75 -3.50
N GLU A 171 -18.33 6.67 -3.24
CA GLU A 171 -17.85 5.54 -2.45
C GLU A 171 -18.26 4.24 -3.16
N PHE A 172 -17.36 3.27 -3.17
CA PHE A 172 -17.57 1.93 -3.69
C PHE A 172 -16.66 0.95 -2.96
N TYR A 173 -16.90 -0.35 -3.12
CA TYR A 173 -16.15 -1.40 -2.44
C TYR A 173 -15.41 -2.24 -3.48
N VAL A 174 -14.18 -2.65 -3.15
CA VAL A 174 -13.44 -3.67 -3.91
C VAL A 174 -13.16 -4.82 -2.97
N SER A 175 -13.05 -6.04 -3.50
CA SER A 175 -12.72 -7.22 -2.72
C SER A 175 -11.90 -8.15 -3.62
N SER A 176 -11.02 -8.93 -3.01
CA SER A 176 -10.37 -10.07 -3.65
C SER A 176 -10.71 -11.36 -2.92
N GLN A 177 -10.32 -12.49 -3.51
CA GLN A 177 -10.61 -13.82 -2.97
C GLN A 177 -10.13 -14.04 -1.53
N ASP A 178 -9.09 -13.30 -1.11
CA ASP A 178 -8.44 -13.47 0.18
C ASP A 178 -8.78 -12.34 1.17
N HIS A 179 -9.56 -11.33 0.76
CA HIS A 179 -9.82 -10.09 1.51
C HIS A 179 -11.31 -9.70 1.52
N ASP A 180 -11.79 -9.27 2.69
CA ASP A 180 -13.12 -8.66 2.84
C ASP A 180 -13.22 -7.35 2.05
N ASP A 181 -14.42 -6.77 2.01
CA ASP A 181 -14.70 -5.47 1.39
C ASP A 181 -13.73 -4.36 1.84
N SER A 182 -12.97 -3.85 0.88
CA SER A 182 -12.09 -2.68 0.97
C SER A 182 -12.84 -1.45 0.46
N PRO A 183 -13.36 -0.57 1.35
CA PRO A 183 -14.03 0.65 0.92
C PRO A 183 -13.05 1.63 0.27
N VAL A 184 -13.44 2.14 -0.89
CA VAL A 184 -12.75 3.19 -1.64
C VAL A 184 -13.60 4.46 -1.64
N THR A 185 -13.03 5.53 -1.11
CA THR A 185 -13.67 6.85 -1.08
C THR A 185 -12.95 7.81 -2.02
N LEU A 186 -13.70 8.40 -2.94
CA LEU A 186 -13.26 9.51 -3.78
C LEU A 186 -13.84 10.82 -3.25
N THR A 187 -13.01 11.85 -3.07
CA THR A 187 -13.44 13.17 -2.59
C THR A 187 -12.90 14.28 -3.47
N ARG A 188 -13.69 15.33 -3.69
CA ARG A 188 -13.30 16.54 -4.41
C ARG A 188 -13.57 17.76 -3.56
N GLU A 189 -12.49 18.44 -3.19
CA GLU A 189 -12.55 19.72 -2.49
C GLU A 189 -12.63 20.87 -3.50
N THR A 190 -13.54 21.80 -3.24
CA THR A 190 -13.89 22.89 -4.17
C THR A 190 -13.73 24.29 -3.53
N GLY A 191 -13.07 24.35 -2.37
CA GLY A 191 -12.79 25.57 -1.61
C GLY A 191 -11.67 26.43 -2.23
N GLU A 192 -11.01 27.21 -1.38
CA GLU A 192 -9.86 28.04 -1.78
C GLU A 192 -8.72 27.18 -2.36
N GLU A 193 -8.47 26.05 -1.71
CA GLU A 193 -7.60 24.99 -2.21
C GLU A 193 -8.48 23.88 -2.80
N LYS A 194 -8.34 23.66 -4.10
CA LYS A 194 -9.06 22.61 -4.81
C LYS A 194 -8.21 21.36 -4.76
N SER A 195 -8.78 20.22 -4.40
CA SER A 195 -8.07 18.95 -4.44
C SER A 195 -8.98 17.81 -4.84
N ILE A 196 -8.38 16.71 -5.28
CA ILE A 196 -9.05 15.45 -5.52
C ILE A 196 -8.31 14.36 -4.76
N LYS A 197 -9.07 13.50 -4.07
CA LYS A 197 -8.54 12.47 -3.18
C LYS A 197 -9.10 11.11 -3.55
N ILE A 198 -8.26 10.09 -3.41
CA ILE A 198 -8.66 8.70 -3.34
C ILE A 198 -8.13 8.11 -2.05
N ARG A 199 -9.01 7.51 -1.26
CA ARG A 199 -8.66 6.74 -0.07
C ARG A 199 -9.16 5.32 -0.21
N ILE A 200 -8.32 4.35 0.09
CA ILE A 200 -8.70 2.94 0.22
C ILE A 200 -8.37 2.47 1.63
N TYR A 201 -9.25 1.65 2.20
CA TYR A 201 -8.94 0.82 3.36
C TYR A 201 -8.56 -0.56 2.86
N ILE A 202 -7.36 -1.01 3.20
CA ILE A 202 -6.76 -2.29 2.77
C ILE A 202 -7.09 -3.40 3.77
N PHE A 203 -7.29 -3.01 5.04
CA PHE A 203 -7.81 -3.88 6.08
C PHE A 203 -9.12 -3.34 6.64
N SER A 204 -10.22 -3.99 6.31
CA SER A 204 -11.38 -4.04 7.19
C SER A 204 -11.12 -5.13 8.23
N SER A 205 -10.63 -4.75 9.43
CA SER A 205 -10.58 -5.68 10.57
C SER A 205 -11.97 -6.00 11.15
N TYR A 206 -13.05 -5.58 10.48
CA TYR A 206 -14.40 -5.97 10.83
C TYR A 206 -14.65 -7.41 10.39
N ARG A 207 -14.16 -8.35 11.21
CA ARG A 207 -14.89 -9.59 11.46
C ARG A 207 -16.32 -9.19 11.80
N SER A 208 -17.24 -9.46 10.88
CA SER A 208 -18.64 -9.68 11.20
C SER A 208 -18.70 -10.62 12.40
N TRP A 209 -19.21 -10.11 13.52
CA TRP A 209 -19.79 -10.94 14.57
C TRP A 209 -21.16 -11.41 14.10
#